data_AF-A0A4S2IQR9-F1
#
_entry.id   AF-A0A4S2IQR9-F1
#
_cell.length_a   1.000
_cell.length_b   1.000
_cell.length_c   1.000
_cell.angle_alpha   90.00
_cell.angle_beta   90.00
_cell.angle_gamma   90.00
#
_symmetry.space_group_name_H-M   'P 1'
#
loop_
_entity.id
_entity.type
_entity.pdbx_description
1 polymer ?
#
loop_
_entity_poly.entity_id
_entity_poly.type
_entity_poly.pdbx_seq_one_letter_code
_entity_poly.pdbx_strand_id
1 'polypeptide(L)'
;MSKSNPFKDRQARKAAGTTVAVPGQQGIAPAAPKGDGHSHTPAGRPFAQGRPEKMMTLADLPEPIETPDATGDLSDEEEQILALCMRGVQQFEDAWWVMGKAMANINSRRLYRKTHATFGDFAQDVFNKSRPIAYEEMTAYAIGELLSARADKPFEGNSNEVSARADTLSIGKKAAGALNPITKDYGPETSVAVHETIKDATGKTVTVKAITGIVQQVPRKEDKELSQDELTALVRELAANTPQPGRDRQTAGQQASALEDLRGAVTHLEAAHRALAPARIKKALEENAEEAAKILASAKETADKAVARINSSLPKTS
;
A
#
# COMPACT_ATOMS: atom_id res chain seq x y z
N MET A 1 -22.18 44.61 -8.81
CA MET A 1 -21.75 44.31 -7.42
C MET A 1 -20.92 43.03 -7.45
N SER A 2 -19.59 43.18 -7.55
CA SER A 2 -18.66 42.05 -7.69
C SER A 2 -18.15 41.65 -6.30
N LYS A 3 -18.36 40.39 -5.90
CA LYS A 3 -17.96 39.86 -4.59
C LYS A 3 -16.46 39.55 -4.61
N SER A 4 -15.73 40.12 -3.64
CA SER A 4 -14.28 39.94 -3.48
C SER A 4 -13.87 38.49 -3.25
N ASN A 5 -12.77 38.09 -3.89
CA ASN A 5 -12.16 36.77 -3.84
C ASN A 5 -11.37 36.57 -2.53
N PRO A 6 -11.70 35.56 -1.69
CA PRO A 6 -11.09 35.35 -0.36
C PRO A 6 -9.63 34.88 -0.37
N PHE A 7 -9.02 34.66 -1.55
CA PHE A 7 -7.62 34.23 -1.67
C PHE A 7 -6.60 35.38 -1.55
N LYS A 8 -7.00 36.65 -1.69
CA LYS A 8 -6.06 37.79 -1.57
C LYS A 8 -5.71 38.16 -0.13
N ASP A 9 -6.62 37.95 0.83
CA ASP A 9 -6.39 38.33 2.23
C ASP A 9 -5.38 37.43 2.96
N ARG A 10 -5.11 36.23 2.43
CA ARG A 10 -4.15 35.29 3.03
C ARG A 10 -2.69 35.63 2.70
N GLN A 11 -2.42 36.34 1.59
CA GLN A 11 -1.07 36.77 1.22
C GLN A 11 -0.67 38.09 1.90
N ALA A 12 -1.62 38.95 2.25
CA ALA A 12 -1.33 40.23 2.93
C ALA A 12 -0.91 40.05 4.41
N ARG A 13 -1.26 38.93 5.06
CA ARG A 13 -0.91 38.67 6.48
C ARG A 13 0.49 38.08 6.70
N LYS A 14 1.26 37.82 5.64
CA LYS A 14 2.63 37.26 5.75
C LYS A 14 3.74 38.34 5.72
N ALA A 15 3.39 39.63 5.62
CA ALA A 15 4.34 40.73 5.49
C ALA A 15 4.45 41.65 6.74
N ALA A 16 3.71 41.39 7.82
CA ALA A 16 3.84 42.11 9.09
C ALA A 16 4.35 41.15 10.18
N GLY A 17 5.58 41.39 10.65
CA GLY A 17 6.39 40.43 11.39
C GLY A 17 5.97 40.11 12.81
N THR A 18 6.68 39.15 13.40
CA THR A 18 7.37 39.26 14.69
C THR A 18 8.22 38.00 14.88
N THR A 19 9.54 38.14 14.75
CA THR A 19 10.53 37.16 15.17
C THR A 19 10.50 37.06 16.70
N VAL A 20 10.01 35.94 17.23
CA VAL A 20 10.16 35.63 18.66
C VAL A 20 11.49 34.90 18.85
N ALA A 21 12.43 35.61 19.49
CA ALA A 21 13.70 35.08 19.95
C ALA A 21 13.48 34.04 21.06
N VAL A 22 14.16 32.90 20.94
CA VAL A 22 14.30 31.89 21.99
C VAL A 22 15.39 32.37 22.96
N PRO A 23 15.13 32.54 24.28
CA PRO A 23 16.18 32.91 25.23
C PRO A 23 16.91 31.66 25.73
N GLY A 24 18.24 31.67 25.67
CA GLY A 24 19.10 30.84 26.53
C GLY A 24 20.20 30.07 25.81
N GLN A 25 21.29 30.75 25.43
CA GLN A 25 22.67 30.27 25.63
C GLN A 25 23.67 31.33 25.16
N GLN A 26 23.99 32.29 26.04
CA GLN A 26 25.31 32.92 26.09
C GLN A 26 26.13 32.00 27.01
N GLY A 27 27.32 31.49 26.69
CA GLY A 27 28.41 32.04 25.90
C GLY A 27 29.55 32.31 26.86
N ILE A 28 30.49 31.36 27.04
CA ILE A 28 31.81 31.63 27.62
C ILE A 28 32.84 30.75 26.91
N ALA A 29 33.63 31.37 26.04
CA ALA A 29 35.03 30.98 25.84
C ALA A 29 35.87 31.91 26.75
N PRO A 30 37.04 31.45 27.23
CA PRO A 30 38.24 32.00 26.60
C PRO A 30 39.48 31.08 26.56
N ALA A 31 40.39 31.45 25.64
CA ALA A 31 41.86 31.37 25.69
C ALA A 31 42.58 30.01 25.55
N ALA A 32 43.36 29.92 24.47
CA ALA A 32 44.64 29.17 24.36
C ALA A 32 45.81 30.19 24.53
N PRO A 33 47.12 29.84 24.70
CA PRO A 33 47.78 28.60 24.24
C PRO A 33 48.99 28.04 25.07
N LYS A 34 49.55 26.94 24.54
CA LYS A 34 50.91 26.33 24.68
C LYS A 34 51.04 25.05 25.53
N GLY A 35 51.60 24.02 24.90
CA GLY A 35 52.18 22.84 25.56
C GLY A 35 52.10 21.58 24.70
N ASP A 36 53.26 21.06 24.29
CA ASP A 36 53.48 20.00 23.31
C ASP A 36 52.99 18.60 23.73
N GLY A 37 52.70 17.73 22.75
CA GLY A 37 52.56 16.29 22.98
C GLY A 37 51.82 15.54 21.87
N HIS A 38 52.56 14.77 21.10
CA HIS A 38 52.08 13.92 20.00
C HIS A 38 51.01 12.90 20.44
N SER A 39 49.96 12.70 19.63
CA SER A 39 49.61 11.38 19.06
C SER A 39 48.29 11.38 18.27
N HIS A 40 48.40 10.90 17.03
CA HIS A 40 47.37 10.30 16.16
C HIS A 40 45.99 10.97 16.02
N THR A 41 45.85 11.81 15.00
CA THR A 41 44.58 12.03 14.30
C THR A 41 44.41 10.94 13.23
N PRO A 42 43.46 9.99 13.34
CA PRO A 42 43.02 9.24 12.18
C PRO A 42 42.21 10.20 11.31
N ALA A 43 42.55 10.26 10.02
CA ALA A 43 41.84 11.03 9.01
C ALA A 43 40.35 10.67 9.04
N GLY A 44 39.54 11.54 9.66
CA GLY A 44 38.09 11.50 9.59
C GLY A 44 37.69 11.79 8.14
N ARG A 45 37.51 10.72 7.36
CA ARG A 45 36.80 10.82 6.08
C ARG A 45 35.43 11.41 6.39
N PRO A 46 35.01 12.49 5.70
CA PRO A 46 33.66 13.00 5.86
C PRO A 46 32.71 11.88 5.41
N PHE A 47 31.97 11.33 6.38
CA PHE A 47 30.85 10.46 6.10
C PHE A 47 29.91 11.22 5.17
N ALA A 48 29.77 10.73 3.94
CA ALA A 48 28.81 11.26 2.99
C ALA A 48 27.42 11.02 3.57
N GLN A 49 26.87 12.06 4.21
CA GLN A 49 25.45 12.13 4.54
C GLN A 49 24.69 12.06 3.22
N GLY A 50 24.02 10.93 2.97
CA GLY A 50 23.01 10.87 1.92
C GLY A 50 22.03 12.01 2.18
N ARG A 51 21.92 12.95 1.24
CA ARG A 51 20.94 14.03 1.34
C ARG A 51 19.55 13.37 1.37
N PRO A 52 18.66 13.73 2.30
CA PRO A 52 17.28 13.25 2.27
C PRO A 52 16.70 13.52 0.87
N GLU A 53 16.04 12.52 0.29
CA GLU A 53 15.42 12.69 -1.02
C GLU A 53 14.46 13.91 -0.99
N LYS A 54 14.50 14.72 -2.05
CA LYS A 54 13.66 15.91 -2.16
C LYS A 54 12.20 15.44 -2.20
N MET A 55 11.38 15.96 -1.28
CA MET A 55 9.94 15.75 -1.29
C MET A 55 9.35 16.25 -2.62
N MET A 56 8.65 15.36 -3.34
CA MET A 56 7.97 15.67 -4.58
C MET A 56 6.88 16.71 -4.36
N THR A 57 6.78 17.61 -5.32
CA THR A 57 5.74 18.64 -5.42
C THR A 57 4.88 18.37 -6.65
N LEU A 58 3.73 19.05 -6.75
CA LEU A 58 2.85 18.93 -7.93
C LEU A 58 3.58 19.32 -9.23
N ALA A 59 4.54 20.25 -9.16
CA ALA A 59 5.32 20.68 -10.32
C ALA A 59 6.34 19.63 -10.80
N ASP A 60 6.62 18.61 -9.97
CA ASP A 60 7.50 17.51 -10.35
C ASP A 60 6.70 16.37 -11.04
N LEU A 61 5.36 16.43 -11.10
CA LEU A 61 4.52 15.42 -11.78
C LEU A 61 4.09 15.92 -13.17
N PRO A 62 4.02 15.04 -14.18
CA PRO A 62 3.51 15.41 -15.49
C PRO A 62 2.01 15.70 -15.43
N GLU A 63 1.54 16.59 -16.32
CA GLU A 63 0.11 16.86 -16.48
C GLU A 63 -0.62 15.60 -16.99
N PRO A 64 -1.82 15.29 -16.47
CA PRO A 64 -2.62 14.19 -16.99
C PRO A 64 -2.98 14.44 -18.46
N ILE A 65 -2.53 13.56 -19.35
CA ILE A 65 -2.90 13.55 -20.76
C ILE A 65 -3.69 12.29 -21.08
N GLU A 66 -4.75 12.44 -21.88
CA GLU A 66 -5.46 11.28 -22.41
C GLU A 66 -4.68 10.71 -23.60
N THR A 67 -4.39 9.42 -23.57
CA THR A 67 -3.73 8.69 -24.65
C THR A 67 -4.67 7.62 -25.20
N PRO A 68 -5.74 8.01 -25.94
CA PRO A 68 -6.76 7.07 -26.41
C PRO A 68 -6.22 5.99 -27.36
N ASP A 69 -5.07 6.23 -27.99
CA ASP A 69 -4.38 5.30 -28.88
C ASP A 69 -3.26 4.48 -28.19
N ALA A 70 -3.12 4.58 -26.86
CA ALA A 70 -2.13 3.80 -26.12
C ALA A 70 -2.40 2.29 -26.25
N THR A 71 -1.54 1.61 -27.00
CA THR A 71 -1.61 0.17 -27.22
C THR A 71 -0.21 -0.41 -27.24
N GLY A 72 -0.03 -1.62 -26.69
CA GLY A 72 1.27 -2.29 -26.61
C GLY A 72 1.95 -2.09 -25.26
N ASP A 73 3.25 -2.41 -25.22
CA ASP A 73 4.11 -2.24 -24.03
C ASP A 73 4.47 -0.75 -23.86
N LEU A 74 4.82 -0.35 -22.63
CA LEU A 74 5.24 1.02 -22.35
C LEU A 74 6.57 1.33 -23.06
N SER A 75 6.67 2.52 -23.63
CA SER A 75 7.94 3.08 -24.05
C SER A 75 8.80 3.47 -22.85
N ASP A 76 10.12 3.60 -23.06
CA ASP A 76 11.06 4.03 -22.00
C ASP A 76 10.65 5.35 -21.33
N GLU A 77 10.04 6.26 -22.08
CA GLU A 77 9.51 7.53 -21.56
C GLU A 77 8.28 7.30 -20.67
N GLU A 78 7.35 6.44 -21.09
CA GLU A 78 6.17 6.08 -20.29
C GLU A 78 6.55 5.30 -19.03
N GLU A 79 7.58 4.45 -19.08
CA GLU A 79 8.11 3.77 -17.89
C GLU A 79 8.71 4.76 -16.89
N GLN A 80 9.44 5.78 -17.36
CA GLN A 80 9.97 6.84 -16.50
C GLN A 80 8.85 7.68 -15.87
N ILE A 81 7.82 8.01 -16.66
CA ILE A 81 6.63 8.70 -16.17
C ILE A 81 5.90 7.84 -15.12
N LEU A 82 5.73 6.55 -15.38
CA LEU A 82 5.13 5.61 -14.44
C LEU A 82 5.93 5.56 -13.13
N ALA A 83 7.26 5.43 -13.20
CA ALA A 83 8.11 5.40 -12.01
C ALA A 83 8.00 6.70 -11.19
N LEU A 84 7.93 7.85 -11.85
CA LEU A 84 7.75 9.16 -11.21
C LEU A 84 6.38 9.28 -10.54
N CYS A 85 5.31 8.88 -11.22
CA CYS A 85 3.95 8.83 -10.67
C CYS A 85 3.86 7.88 -9.47
N MET A 86 4.47 6.69 -9.57
CA MET A 86 4.50 5.70 -8.49
C MET A 86 5.27 6.22 -7.27
N ARG A 87 6.35 6.99 -7.47
CA ARG A 87 7.04 7.68 -6.37
C ARG A 87 6.13 8.70 -5.67
N GLY A 88 5.35 9.45 -6.44
CA GLY A 88 4.35 10.39 -5.90
C GLY A 88 3.29 9.68 -5.06
N VAL A 89 2.81 8.52 -5.52
CA VAL A 89 1.87 7.66 -4.77
C VAL A 89 2.51 7.17 -3.47
N GLN A 90 3.73 6.64 -3.52
CA GLN A 90 4.44 6.16 -2.32
C GLN A 90 4.63 7.27 -1.29
N GLN A 91 5.07 8.46 -1.73
CA GLN A 91 5.22 9.62 -0.83
C GLN A 91 3.89 9.99 -0.16
N PHE A 92 2.78 9.92 -0.88
CA PHE A 92 1.46 10.18 -0.30
C PHE A 92 1.07 9.11 0.74
N GLU A 93 1.38 7.83 0.48
CA GLU A 93 1.17 6.74 1.43
C GLU A 93 1.99 6.95 2.72
N ASP A 94 3.26 7.33 2.59
CA ASP A 94 4.14 7.60 3.73
C ASP A 94 3.67 8.83 4.52
N ALA A 95 3.31 9.91 3.82
CA ALA A 95 2.78 11.13 4.42
C ALA A 95 1.50 10.87 5.21
N TRP A 96 0.69 9.90 4.79
CA TRP A 96 -0.52 9.51 5.50
C TRP A 96 -0.21 8.92 6.88
N TRP A 97 0.81 8.07 6.99
CA TRP A 97 1.24 7.52 8.28
C TRP A 97 1.83 8.59 9.19
N VAL A 98 2.62 9.51 8.64
CA VAL A 98 3.14 10.67 9.37
C VAL A 98 1.99 11.52 9.91
N MET A 99 0.95 11.75 9.10
CA MET A 99 -0.26 12.47 9.54
C MET A 99 -0.96 11.73 10.69
N GLY A 100 -1.16 10.41 10.58
CA GLY A 100 -1.76 9.60 11.66
C GLY A 100 -1.00 9.72 12.98
N LYS A 101 0.34 9.59 12.94
CA LYS A 101 1.22 9.77 14.11
C LYS A 101 1.14 11.17 14.70
N ALA A 102 1.14 12.19 13.85
CA ALA A 102 1.05 13.58 14.26
C ALA A 102 -0.29 13.87 14.93
N MET A 103 -1.41 13.42 14.35
CA MET A 103 -2.74 13.54 14.93
C MET A 103 -2.83 12.83 16.27
N ALA A 104 -2.26 11.63 16.39
CA ALA A 104 -2.20 10.90 17.65
C ALA A 104 -1.44 11.66 18.74
N ASN A 105 -0.30 12.28 18.40
CA ASN A 105 0.47 13.12 19.33
C ASN A 105 -0.28 14.40 19.71
N ILE A 106 -0.94 15.06 18.75
CA ILE A 106 -1.74 16.27 19.01
C ILE A 106 -2.89 15.94 19.97
N ASN A 107 -3.61 14.84 19.74
CA ASN A 107 -4.74 14.43 20.58
C ASN A 107 -4.27 13.98 21.97
N SER A 108 -3.32 13.04 22.06
CA SER A 108 -2.86 12.46 23.34
C SER A 108 -2.25 13.49 24.28
N ARG A 109 -1.45 14.43 23.74
CA ARG A 109 -0.83 15.52 24.52
C ARG A 109 -1.73 16.75 24.65
N ARG A 110 -2.96 16.68 24.12
CA ARG A 110 -3.94 17.77 24.11
C ARG A 110 -3.37 19.08 23.53
N LEU A 111 -2.55 19.00 22.48
CA LEU A 111 -1.89 20.19 21.88
C LEU A 111 -2.89 21.12 21.19
N TYR A 112 -4.05 20.58 20.79
CA TYR A 112 -5.17 21.34 20.22
C TYR A 112 -5.69 22.42 21.18
N ARG A 113 -5.49 22.29 22.50
CA ARG A 113 -5.93 23.26 23.53
C ARG A 113 -5.38 24.67 23.34
N LYS A 114 -4.35 24.83 22.50
CA LYS A 114 -3.81 26.13 22.13
C LYS A 114 -4.84 26.99 21.37
N THR A 115 -5.71 26.37 20.57
CA THR A 115 -6.62 27.07 19.66
C THR A 115 -8.07 26.58 19.74
N HIS A 116 -8.31 25.36 20.24
CA HIS A 116 -9.62 24.72 20.22
C HIS A 116 -9.93 24.05 21.57
N ALA A 117 -11.21 24.02 21.94
CA ALA A 117 -11.65 23.36 23.18
C ALA A 117 -11.60 21.83 23.07
N THR A 118 -11.91 21.28 21.89
CA THR A 118 -11.91 19.84 21.62
C THR A 118 -11.01 19.48 20.44
N PHE A 119 -10.54 18.23 20.40
CA PHE A 119 -9.78 17.72 19.27
C PHE A 119 -10.64 17.63 17.99
N GLY A 120 -11.94 17.38 18.13
CA GLY A 120 -12.87 17.29 17.00
C GLY A 120 -12.94 18.60 16.23
N ASP A 121 -13.07 19.73 16.95
CA ASP A 121 -13.11 21.06 16.34
C ASP A 121 -11.77 21.39 15.65
N PHE A 122 -10.66 21.05 16.31
CA PHE A 122 -9.33 21.22 15.72
C PHE A 122 -9.16 20.41 14.43
N ALA A 123 -9.58 19.15 14.43
CA ALA A 123 -9.46 18.29 13.26
C ALA A 123 -10.33 18.76 12.09
N GLN A 124 -11.53 19.28 12.38
CA GLN A 124 -12.41 19.85 11.38
C GLN A 124 -11.82 21.13 10.78
N ASP A 125 -11.33 22.05 11.61
CA ASP A 125 -10.83 23.34 11.13
C ASP A 125 -9.48 23.25 10.41
N VAL A 126 -8.56 22.43 10.92
CA VAL A 126 -7.17 22.36 10.42
C VAL A 126 -7.00 21.33 9.31
N PHE A 127 -7.66 20.18 9.42
CA PHE A 127 -7.51 19.07 8.48
C PHE A 127 -8.74 18.83 7.60
N ASN A 128 -9.83 19.57 7.80
CA ASN A 128 -11.12 19.33 7.15
C ASN A 128 -11.60 17.87 7.32
N LYS A 129 -11.41 17.32 8.53
CA LYS A 129 -11.81 15.96 8.88
C LYS A 129 -12.84 15.98 10.00
N SER A 130 -13.91 15.22 9.82
CA SER A 130 -14.86 14.97 10.90
C SER A 130 -14.16 14.25 12.06
N ARG A 131 -14.71 14.42 13.27
CA ARG A 131 -14.18 13.77 14.47
C ARG A 131 -14.02 12.24 14.30
N PRO A 132 -15.02 11.47 13.81
CA PRO A 132 -14.86 10.03 13.61
C PRO A 132 -13.70 9.67 12.68
N ILE A 133 -13.60 10.34 11.53
CA ILE A 133 -12.52 10.11 10.55
C ILE A 133 -11.16 10.38 11.19
N ALA A 134 -11.02 11.48 11.95
CA ALA A 134 -9.77 11.81 12.63
C ALA A 134 -9.30 10.71 13.61
N TYR A 135 -10.22 10.11 14.36
CA TYR A 135 -9.90 8.99 15.25
C TYR A 135 -9.57 7.71 14.46
N GLU A 136 -10.28 7.42 13.38
CA GLU A 136 -9.97 6.28 12.51
C GLU A 136 -8.55 6.34 11.94
N GLU A 137 -8.07 7.52 11.52
CA GLU A 137 -6.71 7.71 10.99
C GLU A 137 -5.66 7.45 12.09
N MET A 138 -5.93 7.89 13.33
CA MET A 138 -5.05 7.64 14.48
C MET A 138 -5.02 6.15 14.86
N THR A 139 -6.18 5.50 14.85
CA THR A 139 -6.31 4.07 15.14
C THR A 139 -5.59 3.22 14.10
N ALA A 140 -5.77 3.54 12.82
CA ALA A 140 -5.11 2.82 11.75
C ALA A 140 -3.58 2.95 11.83
N TYR A 141 -3.06 4.14 12.17
CA TYR A 141 -1.64 4.35 12.47
C TYR A 141 -1.14 3.43 13.60
N ALA A 142 -1.86 3.36 14.73
CA ALA A 142 -1.45 2.54 15.87
C ALA A 142 -1.36 1.04 15.51
N ILE A 143 -2.31 0.53 14.73
CA ILE A 143 -2.29 -0.86 14.23
C ILE A 143 -1.07 -1.08 13.33
N GLY A 144 -0.82 -0.16 12.40
CA GLY A 144 0.33 -0.24 11.51
C GLY A 144 1.64 -0.27 12.30
N GLU A 145 1.83 0.64 13.26
CA GLU A 145 3.06 0.73 14.06
C GLU A 145 3.33 -0.58 14.82
N LEU A 146 2.29 -1.18 15.41
CA LEU A 146 2.41 -2.47 16.09
C LEU A 146 2.76 -3.62 15.15
N LEU A 147 2.12 -3.70 13.97
CA LEU A 147 2.43 -4.72 12.97
C LEU A 147 3.86 -4.58 12.43
N SER A 148 4.31 -3.35 12.21
CA SER A 148 5.69 -3.07 11.82
C SER A 148 6.72 -3.47 12.87
N ALA A 149 6.41 -3.25 14.15
CA ALA A 149 7.29 -3.62 15.25
C ALA A 149 7.44 -5.15 15.41
N ARG A 150 6.46 -5.92 14.90
CA ARG A 150 6.42 -7.40 14.97
C ARG A 150 6.91 -8.09 13.69
N ALA A 151 7.07 -7.36 12.60
CA ALA A 151 7.54 -7.94 11.35
C ALA A 151 9.03 -8.33 11.49
N ASP A 152 9.31 -9.64 11.58
CA ASP A 152 10.64 -10.20 11.39
C ASP A 152 11.10 -9.90 9.95
N LYS A 153 11.75 -8.76 9.74
CA LYS A 153 12.40 -8.47 8.46
C LYS A 153 13.78 -9.12 8.48
N PRO A 154 14.07 -10.16 7.66
CA PRO A 154 15.45 -10.52 7.39
C PRO A 154 16.14 -9.29 6.79
N PHE A 155 17.21 -8.85 7.44
CA PHE A 155 18.07 -7.79 6.94
C PHE A 155 18.82 -8.34 5.72
N GLU A 156 18.18 -8.33 4.55
CA GLU A 156 18.85 -8.61 3.30
C GLU A 156 19.68 -7.38 2.91
N GLY A 157 21.00 -7.52 3.00
CA GLY A 157 21.94 -6.74 2.18
C GLY A 157 22.20 -5.30 2.62
N ASN A 158 23.35 -5.13 3.28
CA ASN A 158 24.30 -4.02 3.06
C ASN A 158 23.73 -2.61 2.80
N SER A 159 23.31 -1.91 3.85
CA SER A 159 23.58 -0.47 3.99
C SER A 159 23.61 -0.06 5.45
N ASN A 160 24.40 0.97 5.73
CA ASN A 160 24.82 1.43 7.05
C ASN A 160 23.67 2.15 7.80
N GLU A 161 22.55 1.47 8.05
CA GLU A 161 21.32 2.04 8.63
C GLU A 161 21.04 1.50 10.03
N VAL A 162 21.69 2.07 11.04
CA VAL A 162 21.42 1.78 12.47
C VAL A 162 20.21 2.60 13.00
N SER A 163 19.30 3.06 12.12
CA SER A 163 18.10 3.83 12.52
C SER A 163 16.78 3.40 11.85
N ALA A 164 16.76 2.42 10.96
CA ALA A 164 15.55 2.01 10.25
C ALA A 164 14.66 1.07 11.10
N ARG A 165 14.13 1.57 12.22
CA ARG A 165 12.91 1.01 12.81
C ARG A 165 11.74 1.35 11.87
N ALA A 166 11.54 0.48 10.87
CA ALA A 166 10.38 0.39 9.99
C ALA A 166 9.88 1.71 9.35
N ASP A 167 10.59 2.21 8.34
CA ASP A 167 10.06 3.29 7.49
C ASP A 167 8.88 2.85 6.61
N THR A 168 8.66 1.54 6.43
CA THR A 168 7.49 1.02 5.69
C THR A 168 6.58 0.22 6.60
N LEU A 169 5.33 0.67 6.70
CA LEU A 169 4.30 0.00 7.49
C LEU A 169 3.82 -1.28 6.80
N SER A 170 3.82 -2.40 7.54
CA SER A 170 3.60 -3.75 6.98
C SER A 170 2.16 -4.04 6.52
N ILE A 171 1.25 -3.07 6.63
CA ILE A 171 -0.16 -3.15 6.28
C ILE A 171 -0.56 -1.88 5.54
N GLY A 172 -1.40 -1.96 4.50
CA GLY A 172 -1.92 -0.76 3.82
C GLY A 172 -3.03 -0.05 4.60
N LYS A 173 -3.23 1.25 4.36
CA LYS A 173 -4.26 2.08 5.02
C LYS A 173 -5.64 1.42 5.10
N LYS A 174 -6.13 0.90 3.97
CA LYS A 174 -7.48 0.32 3.89
C LYS A 174 -7.61 -0.96 4.72
N ALA A 175 -6.54 -1.76 4.79
CA ALA A 175 -6.50 -2.97 5.58
C ALA A 175 -6.45 -2.65 7.09
N ALA A 176 -5.65 -1.65 7.49
CA ALA A 176 -5.65 -1.16 8.87
C ALA A 176 -7.02 -0.57 9.27
N GLY A 177 -7.63 0.22 8.38
CA GLY A 177 -8.98 0.77 8.60
C GLY A 177 -10.07 -0.28 8.73
N ALA A 178 -9.96 -1.41 8.00
CA ALA A 178 -10.91 -2.52 8.12
C ALA A 178 -10.89 -3.20 9.49
N LEU A 179 -9.83 -3.01 10.29
CA LEU A 179 -9.70 -3.52 11.66
C LEU A 179 -10.24 -2.54 12.73
N ASN A 180 -10.59 -1.30 12.35
CA ASN A 180 -11.09 -0.29 13.29
C ASN A 180 -12.26 -0.77 14.17
N PRO A 181 -13.24 -1.55 13.66
CA PRO A 181 -14.32 -2.06 14.50
C PRO A 181 -13.81 -2.96 15.64
N ILE A 182 -12.82 -3.81 15.38
CA ILE A 182 -12.19 -4.65 16.41
C ILE A 182 -11.38 -3.78 17.37
N THR A 183 -10.64 -2.79 16.85
CA THR A 183 -9.81 -1.93 17.68
C THR A 183 -10.63 -1.09 18.66
N LYS A 184 -11.80 -0.62 18.24
CA LYS A 184 -12.71 0.14 19.09
C LYS A 184 -13.24 -0.71 20.25
N ASP A 185 -13.50 -1.98 20.00
CA ASP A 185 -14.17 -2.86 20.96
C ASP A 185 -13.18 -3.57 21.89
N TYR A 186 -12.04 -4.01 21.34
CA TYR A 186 -11.08 -4.88 22.03
C TYR A 186 -9.67 -4.28 22.14
N GLY A 187 -9.40 -3.16 21.47
CA GLY A 187 -8.09 -2.49 21.50
C GLY A 187 -7.15 -2.89 20.34
N PRO A 188 -6.06 -2.12 20.15
CA PRO A 188 -5.19 -2.26 18.99
C PRO A 188 -4.42 -3.59 18.95
N GLU A 189 -4.02 -4.11 20.09
CA GLU A 189 -3.24 -5.34 20.25
C GLU A 189 -4.05 -6.57 19.83
N THR A 190 -5.34 -6.59 20.19
CA THR A 190 -6.27 -7.62 19.73
C THR A 190 -6.51 -7.52 18.23
N SER A 191 -6.63 -6.32 17.65
CA SER A 191 -6.73 -6.15 16.20
C SER A 191 -5.49 -6.67 15.45
N VAL A 192 -4.30 -6.48 16.02
CA VAL A 192 -3.05 -7.03 15.47
C VAL A 192 -3.08 -8.57 15.51
N ALA A 193 -3.49 -9.16 16.64
CA ALA A 193 -3.61 -10.62 16.75
C ALA A 193 -4.64 -11.20 15.77
N VAL A 194 -5.76 -10.51 15.56
CA VAL A 194 -6.77 -10.85 14.53
C VAL A 194 -6.16 -10.80 13.14
N HIS A 195 -5.43 -9.74 12.80
CA HIS A 195 -4.75 -9.62 11.51
C HIS A 195 -3.73 -10.74 11.27
N GLU A 196 -2.86 -11.02 12.25
CA GLU A 196 -1.88 -12.12 12.19
C GLU A 196 -2.59 -13.46 12.03
N THR A 197 -3.68 -13.70 12.76
CA THR A 197 -4.48 -14.93 12.63
C THR A 197 -5.07 -15.09 11.22
N ILE A 198 -5.58 -14.01 10.61
CA ILE A 198 -6.09 -14.03 9.24
C ILE A 198 -4.95 -14.33 8.25
N LYS A 199 -3.78 -13.71 8.45
CA LYS A 199 -2.59 -13.96 7.63
C LYS A 199 -2.16 -15.42 7.69
N ASP A 200 -2.09 -15.99 8.89
CA ASP A 200 -1.68 -17.38 9.11
C ASP A 200 -2.68 -18.37 8.51
N ALA A 201 -3.98 -18.14 8.69
CA ALA A 201 -5.03 -19.01 8.16
C ALA A 201 -5.10 -18.97 6.62
N THR A 202 -4.86 -17.81 6.01
CA THR A 202 -4.93 -17.63 4.56
C THR A 202 -3.62 -17.93 3.84
N GLY A 203 -2.48 -18.00 4.55
CA GLY A 203 -1.17 -18.35 3.97
C GLY A 203 -0.67 -17.40 2.87
N LYS A 204 -1.27 -16.21 2.72
CA LYS A 204 -0.97 -15.18 1.70
C LYS A 204 -1.20 -13.76 2.24
N THR A 205 -0.98 -12.76 1.39
CA THR A 205 -1.32 -11.35 1.64
C THR A 205 -2.78 -11.19 2.06
N VAL A 206 -2.98 -10.57 3.22
CA VAL A 206 -4.32 -10.31 3.76
C VAL A 206 -4.98 -9.23 2.92
N THR A 207 -6.07 -9.57 2.22
CA THR A 207 -6.83 -8.58 1.43
C THR A 207 -7.81 -7.82 2.32
N VAL A 208 -8.09 -6.56 1.96
CA VAL A 208 -9.09 -5.73 2.66
C VAL A 208 -10.45 -6.44 2.70
N LYS A 209 -10.86 -7.09 1.60
CA LYS A 209 -12.13 -7.81 1.52
C LYS A 209 -12.19 -8.97 2.52
N ALA A 210 -11.10 -9.71 2.69
CA ALA A 210 -11.02 -10.80 3.67
C ALA A 210 -11.17 -10.26 5.09
N ILE A 211 -10.43 -9.19 5.44
CA ILE A 211 -10.56 -8.55 6.76
C ILE A 211 -11.98 -8.08 6.99
N THR A 212 -12.55 -7.31 6.05
CA THR A 212 -13.91 -6.77 6.20
C THR A 212 -14.94 -7.88 6.34
N GLY A 213 -14.87 -8.94 5.52
CA GLY A 213 -15.80 -10.05 5.59
C GLY A 213 -15.73 -10.81 6.92
N ILE A 214 -14.54 -10.99 7.48
CA ILE A 214 -14.35 -11.66 8.78
C ILE A 214 -14.79 -10.75 9.93
N VAL A 215 -14.36 -9.49 9.94
CA VAL A 215 -14.70 -8.51 10.98
C VAL A 215 -16.21 -8.27 11.08
N GLN A 216 -16.94 -8.34 9.96
CA GLN A 216 -18.41 -8.23 9.95
C GLN A 216 -19.13 -9.41 10.61
N GLN A 217 -18.49 -10.57 10.69
CA GLN A 217 -19.06 -11.79 11.28
C GLN A 217 -18.68 -11.97 12.75
N VAL A 218 -17.72 -11.18 13.24
CA VAL A 218 -17.33 -11.16 14.65
C VAL A 218 -18.39 -10.41 15.47
N PRO A 219 -18.88 -10.96 16.59
CA PRO A 219 -19.82 -10.26 17.46
C PRO A 219 -19.16 -9.00 18.04
N ARG A 220 -19.92 -7.92 18.15
CA ARG A 220 -19.47 -6.68 18.78
C ARG A 220 -19.35 -6.91 20.28
N LYS A 221 -18.45 -6.19 20.96
CA LYS A 221 -18.25 -6.34 22.41
C LYS A 221 -19.54 -6.10 23.21
N GLU A 222 -20.40 -5.21 22.72
CA GLU A 222 -21.72 -4.93 23.29
C GLU A 222 -22.71 -6.10 23.21
N ASP A 223 -22.59 -6.95 22.19
CA ASP A 223 -23.44 -8.14 22.01
C ASP A 223 -22.86 -9.35 22.76
N LYS A 224 -21.54 -9.52 22.70
CA LYS A 224 -20.82 -10.61 23.37
C LYS A 224 -19.38 -10.20 23.65
N GLU A 225 -19.04 -10.10 24.93
CA GLU A 225 -17.65 -9.91 25.34
C GLU A 225 -16.89 -11.23 25.14
N LEU A 226 -15.87 -11.19 24.27
CA LEU A 226 -14.96 -12.29 24.00
C LEU A 226 -13.57 -11.89 24.53
N SER A 227 -12.87 -12.85 25.11
CA SER A 227 -11.42 -12.72 25.35
C SER A 227 -10.66 -12.70 24.03
N GLN A 228 -9.41 -12.23 24.04
CA GLN A 228 -8.55 -12.22 22.85
C GLN A 228 -8.37 -13.63 22.26
N ASP A 229 -8.26 -14.65 23.10
CA ASP A 229 -8.06 -16.04 22.66
C ASP A 229 -9.33 -16.60 22.00
N GLU A 230 -10.50 -16.33 22.58
CA GLU A 230 -11.78 -16.72 21.97
C GLU A 230 -12.03 -16.00 20.64
N LEU A 231 -11.69 -14.71 20.58
CA LEU A 231 -11.85 -13.92 19.38
C LEU A 231 -10.92 -14.40 18.26
N THR A 232 -9.65 -14.66 18.57
CA THR A 232 -8.69 -15.18 17.57
C THR A 232 -9.05 -16.60 17.14
N ALA A 233 -9.58 -17.44 18.03
CA ALA A 233 -10.11 -18.76 17.66
C ALA A 233 -11.29 -18.65 16.68
N LEU A 234 -12.28 -17.78 16.97
CA LEU A 234 -13.40 -17.52 16.07
C LEU A 234 -12.94 -16.96 14.72
N VAL A 235 -12.01 -16.00 14.73
CA VAL A 235 -11.43 -15.43 13.52
C VAL A 235 -10.71 -16.48 12.69
N ARG A 236 -9.98 -17.41 13.32
CA ARG A 236 -9.31 -18.52 12.63
C ARG A 236 -10.33 -19.43 11.93
N GLU A 237 -11.43 -19.75 12.61
CA GLU A 237 -12.52 -20.54 12.03
C GLU A 237 -13.18 -19.81 10.84
N LEU A 238 -13.51 -18.54 11.01
CA LEU A 238 -14.08 -17.71 9.94
C LEU A 238 -13.12 -17.56 8.74
N ALA A 239 -11.83 -17.39 9.01
CA ALA A 239 -10.80 -17.29 7.97
C ALA A 239 -10.63 -18.61 7.21
N ALA A 240 -10.71 -19.76 7.90
CA ALA A 240 -10.67 -21.08 7.28
C ALA A 240 -11.91 -21.34 6.39
N ASN A 241 -13.07 -20.79 6.77
CA ASN A 241 -14.32 -20.92 6.04
C ASN A 241 -14.53 -19.85 4.97
N THR A 242 -13.62 -18.88 4.84
CA THR A 242 -13.71 -17.83 3.82
C THR A 242 -13.17 -18.36 2.48
N PRO A 243 -13.95 -18.32 1.37
CA PRO A 243 -13.48 -18.76 0.06
C PRO A 243 -12.23 -17.99 -0.35
N GLN A 244 -11.11 -18.70 -0.52
CA GLN A 244 -9.85 -18.08 -0.92
C GLN A 244 -9.79 -17.95 -2.44
N PRO A 245 -9.52 -16.74 -2.98
CA PRO A 245 -9.17 -16.60 -4.40
C PRO A 245 -7.85 -17.36 -4.64
N GLY A 246 -7.98 -18.56 -5.22
CA GLY A 246 -6.86 -19.41 -5.64
C GLY A 246 -6.66 -20.72 -4.86
N ARG A 247 -7.44 -21.02 -3.80
CA ARG A 247 -7.39 -22.35 -3.14
C ARG A 247 -8.50 -23.31 -3.60
N ASP A 248 -9.49 -22.79 -4.31
CA ASP A 248 -10.57 -23.59 -4.92
C ASP A 248 -10.11 -24.54 -6.05
N ARG A 249 -8.84 -24.48 -6.47
CA ARG A 249 -8.32 -25.36 -7.52
C ARG A 249 -7.97 -26.78 -7.05
N GLN A 250 -7.93 -27.05 -5.75
CA GLN A 250 -7.45 -28.34 -5.24
C GLN A 250 -8.44 -29.12 -4.35
N THR A 251 -9.62 -28.59 -4.02
CA THR A 251 -10.57 -29.33 -3.17
C THR A 251 -12.04 -29.28 -3.59
N ALA A 252 -12.42 -28.50 -4.60
CA ALA A 252 -13.76 -28.56 -5.20
C ALA A 252 -13.82 -29.54 -6.39
N GLY A 253 -13.29 -30.75 -6.19
CA GLY A 253 -13.53 -31.87 -7.08
C GLY A 253 -14.88 -32.50 -6.76
N GLN A 254 -15.98 -31.85 -7.14
CA GLN A 254 -17.26 -32.45 -7.52
C GLN A 254 -18.31 -31.35 -7.67
N GLN A 255 -18.67 -31.06 -8.93
CA GLN A 255 -19.68 -30.12 -9.40
C GLN A 255 -19.26 -28.64 -9.55
N ALA A 256 -18.10 -28.38 -10.15
CA ALA A 256 -18.07 -27.30 -11.14
C ALA A 256 -18.96 -27.77 -12.30
N SER A 257 -19.92 -26.94 -12.74
CA SER A 257 -20.83 -27.37 -13.80
C SER A 257 -20.01 -27.60 -15.08
N ALA A 258 -20.26 -28.67 -15.84
CA ALA A 258 -19.57 -28.92 -17.11
C ALA A 258 -19.67 -27.72 -18.10
N LEU A 259 -20.67 -26.85 -17.89
CA LEU A 259 -20.83 -25.57 -18.58
C LEU A 259 -19.79 -24.52 -18.18
N GLU A 260 -19.38 -24.45 -16.91
CA GLU A 260 -18.30 -23.55 -16.46
C GLU A 260 -16.94 -24.01 -16.95
N ASP A 261 -16.69 -25.32 -16.99
CA ASP A 261 -15.46 -25.87 -17.59
C ASP A 261 -15.39 -25.55 -19.09
N LEU A 262 -16.51 -25.67 -19.81
CA LEU A 262 -16.60 -25.27 -21.22
C LEU A 262 -16.40 -23.76 -21.39
N ARG A 263 -16.99 -22.92 -20.54
CA ARG A 263 -16.78 -21.46 -20.57
C ARG A 263 -15.32 -21.10 -20.33
N GLY A 264 -14.67 -21.72 -19.33
CA GLY A 264 -13.26 -21.54 -19.04
C GLY A 264 -12.37 -21.95 -20.22
N ALA A 265 -12.67 -23.09 -20.85
CA ALA A 265 -11.96 -23.54 -22.05
C ALA A 265 -12.09 -22.54 -23.22
N VAL A 266 -13.27 -21.94 -23.42
CA VAL A 266 -13.47 -20.89 -24.44
C VAL A 266 -12.66 -19.64 -24.12
N THR A 267 -12.67 -19.16 -22.88
CA THR A 267 -11.85 -18.01 -22.48
C THR A 267 -10.36 -18.25 -22.69
N HIS A 268 -9.88 -19.46 -22.42
CA HIS A 268 -8.48 -19.83 -22.70
C HIS A 268 -8.17 -19.85 -24.21
N LEU A 269 -9.08 -20.34 -25.05
CA LEU A 269 -8.93 -20.30 -26.51
C LEU A 269 -8.91 -18.86 -27.04
N GLU A 270 -9.76 -17.98 -26.51
CA GLU A 270 -9.76 -16.55 -26.86
C GLU A 270 -8.44 -15.87 -26.46
N ALA A 271 -7.93 -16.16 -25.26
CA ALA A 271 -6.64 -15.65 -24.82
C ALA A 271 -5.49 -16.16 -25.71
N ALA A 272 -5.51 -17.44 -26.07
CA ALA A 272 -4.53 -18.04 -26.99
C ALA A 272 -4.61 -17.40 -28.39
N HIS A 273 -5.81 -17.14 -28.90
CA HIS A 273 -6.01 -16.43 -30.17
C HIS A 273 -5.40 -15.02 -30.15
N ARG A 274 -5.62 -14.25 -29.07
CA ARG A 274 -5.00 -12.92 -28.91
C ARG A 274 -3.48 -12.99 -28.80
N ALA A 275 -2.95 -14.02 -28.14
CA ALA A 275 -1.50 -14.21 -28.03
C ALA A 275 -0.84 -14.52 -29.39
N LEU A 276 -1.57 -15.19 -30.29
CA LEU A 276 -1.17 -15.48 -31.68
C LEU A 276 -1.42 -14.31 -32.64
N ALA A 277 -1.36 -13.07 -32.16
CA ALA A 277 -1.50 -11.89 -33.01
C ALA A 277 -0.39 -11.83 -34.09
N PRO A 278 -0.69 -11.41 -35.33
CA PRO A 278 0.28 -11.38 -36.43
C PRO A 278 1.58 -10.62 -36.10
N ALA A 279 1.49 -9.52 -35.34
CA ALA A 279 2.66 -8.75 -34.90
C ALA A 279 3.59 -9.56 -33.97
N ARG A 280 3.01 -10.34 -33.05
CA ARG A 280 3.77 -11.20 -32.12
C ARG A 280 4.38 -12.39 -32.84
N ILE A 281 3.65 -12.97 -33.79
CA ILE A 281 4.15 -14.04 -34.65
C ILE A 281 5.35 -13.55 -35.47
N LYS A 282 5.24 -12.37 -36.08
CA LYS A 282 6.33 -11.78 -36.85
C LYS A 282 7.57 -11.54 -35.99
N LYS A 283 7.40 -10.94 -34.80
CA LYS A 283 8.48 -10.73 -33.83
C LYS A 283 9.13 -12.05 -33.39
N ALA A 284 8.35 -13.07 -33.05
CA ALA A 284 8.86 -14.37 -32.65
C ALA A 284 9.64 -15.07 -33.78
N LEU A 285 9.19 -14.92 -35.04
CA LEU A 285 9.92 -15.44 -36.21
C LEU A 285 11.24 -14.69 -36.47
N GLU A 286 11.29 -13.39 -36.17
CA GLU A 286 12.51 -12.58 -36.25
C GLU A 286 13.51 -12.94 -35.14
N GLU A 287 13.05 -13.29 -33.93
CA GLU A 287 13.88 -13.69 -32.80
C GLU A 287 14.42 -15.12 -32.94
N ASN A 288 13.56 -16.08 -33.29
CA ASN A 288 13.95 -17.48 -33.48
C ASN A 288 12.96 -18.20 -34.41
N ALA A 289 13.24 -18.15 -35.72
CA ALA A 289 12.36 -18.72 -36.74
C ALA A 289 12.06 -20.20 -36.56
N GLU A 290 13.05 -21.01 -36.14
CA GLU A 290 12.88 -22.47 -36.01
C GLU A 290 11.97 -22.82 -34.82
N GLU A 291 12.20 -22.20 -33.67
CA GLU A 291 11.40 -22.45 -32.47
C GLU A 291 9.98 -21.87 -32.60
N ALA A 292 9.86 -20.67 -33.18
CA ALA A 292 8.57 -20.06 -33.46
C ALA A 292 7.74 -20.92 -34.44
N ALA A 293 8.36 -21.49 -35.48
CA ALA A 293 7.67 -22.40 -36.39
C ALA A 293 7.17 -23.69 -35.69
N LYS A 294 7.95 -24.26 -34.77
CA LYS A 294 7.54 -25.43 -33.96
C LYS A 294 6.35 -25.11 -33.07
N ILE A 295 6.39 -23.98 -32.38
CA ILE A 295 5.30 -23.51 -31.49
C ILE A 295 4.03 -23.27 -32.30
N LEU A 296 4.12 -22.62 -33.46
CA LEU A 296 2.97 -22.37 -34.33
C LEU A 296 2.37 -23.65 -34.92
N ALA A 297 3.20 -24.62 -35.29
CA ALA A 297 2.73 -25.94 -35.75
C ALA A 297 1.97 -26.67 -34.65
N SER A 298 2.49 -26.66 -33.41
CA SER A 298 1.83 -27.26 -32.24
C SER A 298 0.51 -26.56 -31.89
N ALA A 299 0.47 -25.23 -31.97
CA ALA A 299 -0.75 -24.44 -31.78
C ALA A 299 -1.82 -24.79 -32.82
N LYS A 300 -1.43 -24.92 -34.10
CA LYS A 300 -2.32 -25.32 -35.18
C LYS A 300 -2.89 -26.73 -34.95
N GLU A 301 -2.04 -27.71 -34.65
CA GLU A 301 -2.47 -29.09 -34.39
C GLU A 301 -3.45 -29.16 -33.21
N THR A 302 -3.21 -28.36 -32.17
CA THR A 302 -4.08 -28.28 -31.00
C THR A 302 -5.44 -27.66 -31.34
N ALA A 303 -5.46 -26.61 -32.16
CA ALA A 303 -6.69 -26.00 -32.66
C ALA A 303 -7.50 -26.97 -33.52
N ASP A 304 -6.85 -27.69 -34.44
CA ASP A 304 -7.49 -28.69 -35.30
C ASP A 304 -8.12 -29.83 -34.46
N LYS A 305 -7.43 -30.31 -33.42
CA LYS A 305 -7.97 -31.30 -32.48
C LYS A 305 -9.17 -30.77 -31.69
N ALA A 306 -9.14 -29.51 -31.28
CA ALA A 306 -10.26 -28.88 -30.59
C ALA A 306 -11.49 -28.77 -31.50
N VAL A 307 -11.31 -28.31 -32.73
CA VAL A 307 -12.37 -28.24 -33.75
C VAL A 307 -12.97 -29.62 -34.04
N ALA A 308 -12.13 -30.65 -34.21
CA ALA A 308 -12.60 -32.02 -34.45
C ALA A 308 -13.47 -32.55 -33.29
N ARG A 309 -13.07 -32.29 -32.04
CA ARG A 309 -13.84 -32.69 -30.84
C ARG A 309 -15.16 -31.94 -30.70
N ILE A 310 -15.20 -30.65 -31.07
CA ILE A 310 -16.43 -29.87 -31.07
C ILE A 310 -17.38 -30.43 -32.13
N ASN A 311 -16.89 -30.62 -33.36
CA ASN A 311 -17.69 -31.13 -34.47
C ASN A 311 -18.21 -32.56 -34.23
N SER A 312 -17.46 -33.41 -33.53
CA SER A 312 -17.93 -34.76 -33.18
C SER A 312 -19.02 -34.76 -32.11
N SER A 313 -19.14 -33.67 -31.33
CA SER A 313 -20.01 -33.58 -30.16
C SER A 313 -21.25 -32.70 -30.39
N LEU A 314 -21.28 -31.94 -31.49
CA LEU A 314 -22.46 -31.19 -31.90
C LEU A 314 -23.54 -32.14 -32.45
N PRO A 315 -24.82 -31.97 -32.04
CA PRO A 315 -25.90 -32.77 -32.59
C PRO A 315 -26.02 -32.51 -34.10
N LYS A 316 -26.01 -33.59 -34.90
CA LYS A 316 -26.25 -33.50 -36.34
C LYS A 316 -27.68 -33.03 -36.55
N THR A 317 -27.87 -31.77 -36.89
CA THR A 317 -29.16 -31.25 -37.36
C THR A 317 -29.55 -32.01 -38.63
N SER A 318 -30.58 -32.84 -38.53
CA SER A 318 -31.30 -33.42 -39.68
C SER A 318 -32.45 -32.49 -40.07
#